data_AF-A0A6J6T0G4-F1
#
_entry.id   AF-A0A6J6T0G4-F1
#
_cell.length_a   1.000
_cell.length_b   1.000
_cell.length_c   1.000
_cell.angle_alpha   90.00
_cell.angle_beta   90.00
_cell.angle_gamma   90.00
#
_symmetry.space_group_name_H-M   'P 1'
#
loop_
_entity.id
_entity.type
_entity.pdbx_description
1 polymer ?
#
loop_
_entity_poly.entity_id
_entity_poly.type
_entity_poly.pdbx_seq_one_letter_code
_entity_poly.pdbx_strand_id
1 'polypeptide(L)'
;MIPTSEILVVTTPQVAAAEVAERAGRIAHQIHQQVVGVVENMSEYTDPATGVLVSLFGNGGGEETAKRLSQLVGSDVPLLGKIPFSIDLREGGDAGVPVVISDPESASALVLYEIAEKLIKRSKSLLGVRLGIVQ
;
A
#
# COMPACT_ATOMS: atom_id res chain seq x y z
N MET A 1 -17.89 -1.85 13.19
CA MET A 1 -16.64 -1.10 12.96
C MET A 1 -15.63 -1.55 14.00
N ILE A 2 -14.43 -1.94 13.58
CA ILE A 2 -13.37 -2.34 14.52
C ILE A 2 -12.78 -1.07 15.13
N PRO A 3 -12.78 -0.90 16.47
CA PRO A 3 -12.17 0.26 17.10
C PRO A 3 -10.70 0.37 16.68
N THR A 4 -10.25 1.58 16.35
CA THR A 4 -8.86 1.89 15.96
C THR A 4 -8.36 1.30 14.63
N SER A 5 -9.26 0.82 13.76
CA SER A 5 -8.84 0.40 12.42
C SER A 5 -8.46 1.57 11.53
N GLU A 6 -7.62 1.26 10.56
CA GLU A 6 -6.96 2.20 9.67
C GLU A 6 -7.15 1.75 8.21
N ILE A 7 -7.06 2.67 7.25
CA ILE A 7 -7.29 2.38 5.83
C ILE A 7 -5.96 2.32 5.09
N LEU A 8 -5.68 1.18 4.45
CA LEU A 8 -4.63 1.06 3.45
C LEU A 8 -5.27 1.04 2.06
N VAL A 9 -4.80 1.93 1.16
CA VAL A 9 -5.34 2.01 -0.20
C VAL A 9 -4.44 1.22 -1.14
N VAL A 10 -5.01 0.32 -1.93
CA VAL A 10 -4.31 -0.39 -3.01
C VAL A 10 -4.76 0.19 -4.35
N THR A 11 -3.80 0.53 -5.20
CA THR A 11 -4.03 1.08 -6.53
C THR A 11 -3.19 0.35 -7.58
N THR A 12 -3.33 0.72 -8.84
CA THR A 12 -2.56 0.15 -9.95
C THR A 12 -1.77 1.25 -10.67
N PRO A 13 -0.79 0.92 -11.52
CA PRO A 13 0.17 1.91 -12.03
C PRO A 13 -0.44 2.88 -13.06
N GLN A 14 -1.65 2.61 -13.55
CA GLN A 14 -2.35 3.50 -14.47
C GLN A 14 -2.71 4.82 -13.76
N VAL A 15 -2.28 5.93 -14.35
CA VAL A 15 -2.49 7.30 -13.83
C VAL A 15 -3.98 7.70 -13.72
N ALA A 16 -4.88 6.90 -14.31
CA ALA A 16 -6.33 6.99 -14.12
C ALA A 16 -6.80 6.76 -12.65
N ALA A 17 -5.88 6.55 -11.71
CA ALA A 17 -6.13 6.35 -10.28
C ALA A 17 -6.75 7.54 -9.52
N ALA A 18 -7.22 8.59 -10.21
CA ALA A 18 -8.01 9.68 -9.61
C ALA A 18 -9.24 9.13 -8.88
N GLU A 19 -9.94 8.19 -9.53
CA GLU A 19 -11.18 7.61 -9.00
C GLU A 19 -10.93 6.78 -7.72
N VAL A 20 -9.79 6.09 -7.64
CA VAL A 20 -9.39 5.32 -6.44
C VAL A 20 -9.14 6.27 -5.28
N ALA A 21 -8.37 7.34 -5.50
CA ALA A 21 -8.08 8.35 -4.49
C ALA A 21 -9.37 9.05 -3.99
N GLU A 22 -10.25 9.44 -4.89
CA GLU A 22 -11.52 10.12 -4.54
C GLU A 22 -12.45 9.21 -3.73
N ARG A 23 -12.62 7.96 -4.16
CA ARG A 23 -13.45 6.99 -3.44
C ARG A 23 -12.88 6.70 -2.06
N ALA A 24 -11.59 6.41 -1.98
CA ALA A 24 -10.94 6.10 -0.71
C ALA A 24 -10.96 7.30 0.25
N GLY A 25 -10.64 8.50 -0.21
CA GLY A 25 -10.66 9.72 0.60
C GLY A 25 -12.05 10.04 1.15
N ARG A 26 -13.09 9.90 0.33
CA ARG A 26 -14.48 10.10 0.76
C ARG A 26 -14.91 9.08 1.80
N ILE A 27 -14.60 7.80 1.60
CA ILE A 27 -14.92 6.74 2.57
C ILE A 27 -14.19 7.01 3.88
N ALA A 28 -12.89 7.30 3.83
CA ALA A 28 -12.07 7.63 5.01
C ALA A 28 -12.66 8.77 5.82
N HIS A 29 -13.12 9.83 5.15
CA HIS A 29 -13.79 10.96 5.78
C HIS A 29 -15.14 10.55 6.41
N GLN A 30 -15.97 9.78 5.70
CA GLN A 30 -17.29 9.34 6.17
C GLN A 30 -17.21 8.44 7.40
N ILE A 31 -16.18 7.60 7.50
CA ILE A 31 -16.03 6.65 8.61
C ILE A 31 -15.03 7.11 9.68
N HIS A 32 -14.53 8.35 9.56
CA HIS A 32 -13.53 8.95 10.45
C HIS A 32 -12.28 8.06 10.67
N GLN A 33 -11.80 7.41 9.61
CA GLN A 33 -10.59 6.59 9.68
C GLN A 33 -9.42 7.23 8.95
N GLN A 34 -8.24 7.05 9.53
CA GLN A 34 -6.99 7.53 8.95
C GLN A 34 -6.58 6.63 7.78
N VAL A 35 -6.23 7.26 6.65
CA VAL A 35 -5.53 6.58 5.56
C VAL A 35 -4.05 6.52 5.90
N VAL A 36 -3.47 5.32 5.94
CA VAL A 36 -2.09 5.09 6.41
C VAL A 36 -1.06 5.11 5.32
N GLY A 37 -1.53 4.97 4.08
CA GLY A 37 -0.68 4.99 2.90
C GLY A 37 -1.36 4.34 1.70
N VAL A 38 -0.62 4.35 0.62
CA VAL A 38 -0.97 3.72 -0.66
C VAL A 38 0.02 2.60 -0.96
N VAL A 39 -0.44 1.52 -1.56
CA VAL A 39 0.38 0.49 -2.20
C VAL A 39 0.01 0.45 -3.67
N GLU A 40 1.02 0.56 -4.55
CA GLU A 40 0.84 0.29 -5.98
C GLU A 40 1.03 -1.20 -6.21
N ASN A 41 0.01 -1.88 -6.72
CA ASN A 41 0.08 -3.27 -7.13
C ASN A 41 0.33 -3.35 -8.65
N MET A 42 0.92 -4.45 -9.12
CA MET A 42 1.23 -4.70 -10.54
C MET A 42 2.21 -3.70 -11.15
N SER A 43 3.18 -3.22 -10.37
CA SER A 43 4.24 -2.35 -10.88
C SER A 43 5.20 -3.10 -11.82
N GLU A 44 6.24 -2.39 -12.26
CA GLU A 44 7.26 -2.90 -13.18
C GLU A 44 7.86 -4.22 -12.68
N TYR A 45 8.10 -5.15 -13.61
CA TYR A 45 8.75 -6.42 -13.33
C TYR A 45 9.98 -6.59 -14.23
N THR A 46 10.94 -7.39 -13.79
CA THR A 46 12.10 -7.75 -14.59
C THR A 46 11.74 -8.91 -15.51
N ASP A 47 11.86 -8.72 -16.82
CA ASP A 47 11.69 -9.79 -17.79
C ASP A 47 12.79 -10.86 -17.59
N PRO A 48 12.43 -12.12 -17.29
CA PRO A 48 13.41 -13.17 -17.01
C PRO A 48 14.24 -13.56 -18.25
N ALA A 49 13.76 -13.29 -19.47
CA ALA A 49 14.47 -13.62 -20.71
C ALA A 49 15.50 -12.54 -21.10
N THR A 50 15.21 -11.27 -20.82
CA THR A 50 16.02 -10.14 -21.29
C THR A 50 16.68 -9.33 -20.17
N GLY A 51 16.22 -9.47 -18.92
CA GLY A 51 16.65 -8.68 -17.78
C GLY A 51 16.15 -7.23 -17.78
N VAL A 52 15.33 -6.84 -18.76
CA VAL A 52 14.81 -5.47 -18.90
C VAL A 52 13.63 -5.27 -17.95
N LEU A 53 13.53 -4.06 -17.37
CA LEU A 53 12.35 -3.65 -16.61
C LEU A 53 11.18 -3.34 -17.56
N VAL A 54 10.04 -3.98 -17.31
CA VAL A 54 8.84 -3.86 -18.14
C VAL A 54 7.68 -3.29 -17.33
N SER A 55 7.20 -2.13 -17.75
CA SER A 55 6.03 -1.44 -17.17
C SER A 55 4.74 -1.85 -17.90
N LEU A 56 4.34 -3.12 -17.77
CA LEU A 56 3.20 -3.70 -18.53
C LEU A 56 1.89 -2.91 -18.35
N PHE A 57 1.69 -2.34 -17.16
CA PHE A 57 0.48 -1.62 -16.77
C PHE A 57 0.70 -0.10 -16.63
N GLY A 58 1.83 0.41 -17.12
CA GLY A 58 2.27 1.79 -16.93
C GLY A 58 2.99 1.99 -15.59
N ASN A 59 3.13 3.25 -15.17
CA ASN A 59 3.79 3.66 -13.94
C ASN A 59 3.21 4.97 -13.39
N GLY A 60 3.41 5.22 -12.09
CA GLY A 60 3.11 6.51 -11.46
C GLY A 60 1.70 6.65 -10.87
N GLY A 61 0.82 5.66 -11.05
CA GLY A 61 -0.52 5.65 -10.47
C GLY A 61 -0.52 5.67 -8.95
N GLY A 62 0.42 4.98 -8.31
CA GLY A 62 0.66 4.96 -6.88
C GLY A 62 0.99 6.34 -6.30
N GLU A 63 1.99 7.01 -6.86
CA GLU A 63 2.42 8.34 -6.45
C GLU A 63 1.30 9.37 -6.60
N GLU A 64 0.60 9.35 -7.72
CA GLU A 64 -0.49 10.30 -7.96
C GLU A 64 -1.68 10.04 -7.01
N THR A 65 -1.98 8.77 -6.71
CA THR A 65 -3.01 8.39 -5.72
C THR A 65 -2.65 8.91 -4.34
N ALA A 66 -1.40 8.68 -3.90
CA ALA A 66 -0.89 9.14 -2.62
C ALA A 66 -0.98 10.67 -2.50
N LYS A 67 -0.48 11.39 -3.51
CA LYS A 67 -0.54 12.85 -3.58
C LYS A 67 -1.97 13.40 -3.49
N ARG A 68 -2.91 12.83 -4.25
CA ARG A 68 -4.32 13.25 -4.22
C ARG A 68 -4.97 12.97 -2.87
N LEU A 69 -4.73 11.79 -2.30
CA LEU A 69 -5.24 11.45 -0.98
C LEU A 69 -4.71 12.44 0.07
N SER A 70 -3.41 12.75 0.06
CA SER A 70 -2.83 13.74 0.97
C SER A 70 -3.55 15.08 0.92
N GLN A 71 -3.92 15.54 -0.29
CA GLN A 71 -4.68 16.77 -0.49
C GLN A 71 -6.12 16.65 0.02
N LEU A 72 -6.80 15.54 -0.26
CA LEU A 72 -8.21 15.32 0.10
C LEU A 72 -8.41 15.17 1.62
N VAL A 73 -7.50 14.49 2.31
CA VAL A 73 -7.61 14.23 3.75
C VAL A 73 -6.91 15.30 4.61
N GLY A 74 -6.09 16.17 3.99
CA GLY A 74 -5.39 17.25 4.68
C GLY A 74 -4.23 16.79 5.58
N SER A 75 -3.73 15.57 5.38
CA SER A 75 -2.57 15.01 6.08
C SER A 75 -1.72 14.19 5.12
N ASP A 76 -0.42 14.03 5.40
CA ASP A 76 0.46 13.23 4.55
C ASP A 76 0.00 11.76 4.46
N VAL A 77 -0.13 11.26 3.23
CA VAL A 77 -0.44 9.87 2.88
C VAL A 77 0.70 9.34 2.00
N PRO A 78 1.60 8.51 2.55
CA PRO A 78 2.78 8.05 1.82
C PRO A 78 2.46 6.91 0.84
N LEU A 79 3.25 6.79 -0.22
CA LEU A 79 3.36 5.55 -0.99
C LEU A 79 4.27 4.58 -0.23
N LEU A 80 3.71 3.48 0.26
CA LEU A 80 4.42 2.50 1.08
C LEU A 80 5.29 1.55 0.26
N GLY A 81 4.89 1.26 -0.98
CA GLY A 81 5.65 0.38 -1.86
C GLY A 81 4.94 0.12 -3.18
N LYS A 82 5.70 -0.48 -4.09
CA LYS A 82 5.28 -0.87 -5.44
C LYS A 82 5.55 -2.34 -5.63
N ILE A 83 4.49 -3.15 -5.62
CA ILE A 83 4.59 -4.60 -5.74
C ILE A 83 4.70 -4.94 -7.23
N PRO A 84 5.82 -5.52 -7.68
CA PRO A 84 5.99 -5.94 -9.07
C PRO A 84 4.90 -6.90 -9.51
N PHE A 85 4.51 -6.83 -10.78
CA PHE A 85 3.73 -7.88 -11.39
C PHE A 85 4.48 -9.22 -11.29
N SER A 86 3.82 -10.23 -10.74
CA SER A 86 4.39 -11.57 -10.55
C SER A 86 3.30 -12.63 -10.74
N ILE A 87 3.62 -13.64 -11.54
CA ILE A 87 2.75 -14.80 -11.76
C ILE A 87 2.67 -15.61 -10.46
N ASP A 88 3.82 -15.86 -9.80
CA ASP A 88 3.89 -16.64 -8.56
C ASP A 88 3.11 -15.96 -7.42
N LEU A 89 3.14 -14.63 -7.34
CA LEU A 89 2.31 -13.87 -6.39
C LEU A 89 0.81 -14.12 -6.62
N ARG A 90 0.37 -14.09 -7.88
CA ARG A 90 -1.04 -14.33 -8.24
C ARG A 90 -1.42 -15.78 -7.94
N GLU A 91 -0.67 -16.74 -8.46
CA GLU A 91 -0.98 -18.17 -8.32
C GLU A 91 -0.93 -18.62 -6.86
N GLY A 92 0.07 -18.15 -6.09
CA GLY A 92 0.15 -18.41 -4.67
C GLY A 92 -1.03 -17.81 -3.89
N GLY A 93 -1.47 -16.61 -4.26
CA GLY A 93 -2.68 -16.00 -3.71
C GLY A 93 -3.94 -16.82 -4.00
N ASP A 94 -4.13 -17.24 -5.25
CA ASP A 94 -5.28 -18.05 -5.69
C ASP A 94 -5.30 -19.45 -5.04
N ALA A 95 -4.11 -20.05 -4.84
CA ALA A 95 -3.95 -21.38 -4.23
C ALA A 95 -3.95 -21.36 -2.69
N GLY A 96 -3.92 -20.18 -2.06
CA GLY A 96 -3.83 -20.05 -0.60
C GLY A 96 -2.44 -20.35 -0.02
N VAL A 97 -1.40 -20.31 -0.85
CA VAL A 97 0.02 -20.44 -0.45
C VAL A 97 0.74 -19.14 -0.84
N PRO A 98 0.75 -18.10 0.04
CA PRO A 98 1.28 -16.79 -0.29
C PRO A 98 2.75 -16.82 -0.71
N VAL A 99 3.14 -15.94 -1.65
CA VAL A 99 4.52 -15.86 -2.15
C VAL A 99 5.55 -15.60 -1.05
N VAL A 100 5.19 -14.88 0.00
CA VAL A 100 6.07 -14.65 1.17
C VAL A 100 6.41 -15.94 1.93
N ILE A 101 5.68 -17.03 1.71
CA ILE A 101 5.94 -18.36 2.27
C ILE A 101 6.60 -19.26 1.23
N SER A 102 6.08 -19.30 0.00
CA SER A 102 6.56 -20.22 -1.04
C SER A 102 7.86 -19.76 -1.71
N ASP A 103 8.06 -18.46 -1.86
CA ASP A 103 9.26 -17.84 -2.44
C ASP A 103 9.59 -16.49 -1.75
N PRO A 104 10.17 -16.53 -0.53
CA PRO A 104 10.43 -15.35 0.28
C PRO A 104 11.50 -14.41 -0.32
N GLU A 105 12.31 -14.89 -1.27
CA GLU A 105 13.36 -14.10 -1.92
C GLU A 105 12.87 -13.42 -3.21
N SER A 106 11.65 -13.73 -3.66
CA SER A 106 11.03 -13.06 -4.81
C SER A 106 10.91 -11.55 -4.60
N ALA A 107 11.01 -10.78 -5.68
CA ALA A 107 10.90 -9.32 -5.63
C ALA A 107 9.57 -8.85 -4.98
N SER A 108 8.46 -9.54 -5.27
CA SER A 108 7.16 -9.22 -4.67
C SER A 108 7.12 -9.55 -3.17
N ALA A 109 7.73 -10.65 -2.72
CA ALA A 109 7.81 -10.98 -1.30
C ALA A 109 8.63 -9.95 -0.52
N LEU A 110 9.79 -9.56 -1.04
CA LEU A 110 10.65 -8.55 -0.42
C LEU A 110 9.92 -7.22 -0.23
N VAL A 111 9.24 -6.73 -1.27
CA VAL A 111 8.44 -5.49 -1.17
C VAL A 111 7.29 -5.62 -0.16
N LEU A 112 6.61 -6.77 -0.10
CA LEU A 112 5.57 -6.99 0.90
C LEU A 112 6.11 -6.92 2.33
N TYR A 113 7.30 -7.49 2.58
CA TYR A 113 7.98 -7.38 3.87
C TYR A 113 8.35 -5.92 4.20
N GLU A 114 8.88 -5.16 3.24
CA GLU A 114 9.18 -3.74 3.43
C GLU A 114 7.94 -2.91 3.76
N ILE A 115 6.81 -3.17 3.09
CA ILE A 115 5.53 -2.50 3.38
C ILE A 115 5.09 -2.85 4.80
N ALA A 116 5.15 -4.12 5.19
CA ALA A 116 4.79 -4.56 6.52
C ALA A 116 5.66 -3.88 7.60
N GLU A 117 6.97 -3.77 7.38
CA GLU A 117 7.86 -3.05 8.29
C GLU A 117 7.47 -1.57 8.44
N LYS A 118 7.17 -0.87 7.34
CA LYS A 118 6.73 0.53 7.36
C LYS A 118 5.43 0.70 8.15
N LEU A 119 4.51 -0.26 8.04
CA LEU A 119 3.26 -0.27 8.79
C LEU A 119 3.48 -0.51 10.29
N ILE A 120 4.37 -1.43 10.66
CA ILE A 120 4.68 -1.76 12.07
C ILE A 120 5.45 -0.61 12.76
N LYS A 121 6.42 -0.01 12.07
CA LYS A 121 7.25 1.09 12.60
C LYS A 121 6.47 2.40 12.81
N ARG A 122 5.23 2.50 12.32
CA ARG A 122 4.33 3.63 12.57
C ARG A 122 3.88 3.63 14.03
N SER A 123 4.76 4.09 14.93
CA SER A 123 4.39 4.33 16.33
C SER A 123 3.27 5.37 16.34
N LYS A 124 2.11 5.03 16.91
CA LYS A 124 1.07 6.01 17.19
C LYS A 124 1.69 7.15 18.00
N SER A 125 1.49 8.38 17.55
CA SER A 125 1.87 9.54 18.34
C SER A 125 1.20 9.42 19.72
N LEU A 126 2.00 9.51 20.78
CA LEU A 126 1.49 9.55 22.16
C LEU A 126 1.00 10.96 22.55
N LEU A 127 1.14 11.95 21.65
CA LEU A 127 0.59 13.28 21.86
C LEU A 127 -0.93 13.20 22.04
N GLY A 128 -1.40 13.57 23.22
CA GLY A 128 -2.82 13.53 23.59
C GLY A 128 -3.31 12.20 24.19
N VAL A 129 -2.46 11.16 24.23
CA VAL A 129 -2.77 9.93 24.98
C VAL A 129 -2.61 10.23 26.45
N ARG A 130 -3.71 10.17 27.22
CA ARG A 130 -3.65 10.20 28.68
C ARG A 130 -2.89 8.97 29.17
N LEU A 131 -1.61 9.14 29.44
CA LEU A 131 -0.86 8.19 30.26
C LEU A 131 -1.57 8.18 31.61
N GLY A 132 -2.19 7.06 31.98
CA GLY A 132 -2.92 6.89 33.25
C GLY A 132 -2.01 6.91 34.48
N ILE A 133 -1.05 7.83 34.52
CA ILE A 133 -0.18 8.11 35.66
C ILE A 133 -0.97 9.05 36.57
N VAL A 134 -1.85 8.45 37.36
CA VAL A 134 -2.45 9.09 38.51
C VAL A 134 -1.41 9.01 39.62
N GLN A 135 -0.95 10.17 40.12
CA GLN A 135 -0.42 10.27 41.48
C GLN A 135 -1.58 10.60 42.42
#